data_AF-A0A7S3RPS0-F1
#
_entry.id   AF-A0A7S3RPS0-F1
#
_cell.length_a   1.000
_cell.length_b   1.000
_cell.length_c   1.000
_cell.angle_alpha   90.00
_cell.angle_beta   90.00
_cell.angle_gamma   90.00
#
_symmetry.space_group_name_H-M   'P 1'
#
loop_
_entity.id
_entity.type
_entity.pdbx_description
1 polymer ?
#
loop_
_entity_poly.entity_id
_entity_poly.type
_entity_poly.pdbx_seq_one_letter_code
_entity_poly.pdbx_strand_id
1 'polypeptide(L)'
;KHRGTETWRDNKRCVYMQGFFLTTTDDGPLNASESLSLTVQDELRDVTRKTLERQRELNSLRREVARERARANTEVLYSLRAADAASIRAAADRRRGKGDALRLVQVAPEDPEAVAHQSSIINERLRQSCGAAPGPADWKVLFCAGLRLPHADAAPVRCSTESGADGRLFYRQFVRLLRAVLHISPAELPRPQLDALWRAIDQDALGFISRGQFCGFMRRAAGTAGARRRRLAEERHARLEERVAAYVAAEREELEHARCASS
;
A
#
# COMPACT_ATOMS: atom_id res chain seq x y z
N LYS A 1 12.70 -21.69 23.95
CA LYS A 1 12.70 -22.79 22.95
C LYS A 1 14.16 -23.19 22.70
N HIS A 2 14.59 -24.28 23.34
CA HIS A 2 15.97 -24.74 23.40
C HIS A 2 16.50 -25.15 22.01
N ARG A 3 17.72 -24.70 21.66
CA ARG A 3 18.52 -25.25 20.57
C ARG A 3 19.35 -26.39 21.13
N GLY A 4 19.03 -27.62 20.75
CA GLY A 4 19.86 -28.78 20.99
C GLY A 4 20.96 -28.86 19.93
N THR A 5 22.21 -28.88 20.38
CA THR A 5 23.39 -29.22 19.59
C THR A 5 23.64 -30.72 19.75
N GLU A 6 23.30 -31.51 18.73
CA GLU A 6 23.62 -32.93 18.68
C GLU A 6 25.05 -33.14 18.18
N THR A 7 25.84 -33.82 19.01
CA THR A 7 27.22 -34.23 18.76
C THR A 7 27.21 -35.61 18.10
N TRP A 8 27.76 -35.72 16.90
CA TRP A 8 27.97 -37.01 16.23
C TRP A 8 29.25 -37.65 16.76
N ARG A 9 29.10 -38.80 17.44
CA ARG A 9 30.21 -39.64 17.91
C ARG A 9 30.80 -40.45 16.76
N ASP A 10 32.12 -40.32 16.62
CA ASP A 10 33.00 -41.24 15.90
C ASP A 10 32.85 -42.66 16.46
N ASN A 11 32.51 -43.62 15.60
CA ASN A 11 32.47 -45.04 15.92
C ASN A 11 33.54 -45.76 15.09
N LYS A 12 34.82 -45.60 15.48
CA LYS A 12 35.95 -46.37 14.94
C LYS A 12 35.94 -47.77 15.55
N ARG A 13 35.37 -48.75 14.83
CA ARG A 13 35.63 -50.18 15.08
C ARG A 13 36.92 -50.57 14.36
N CYS A 14 38.01 -50.68 15.12
CA CYS A 14 39.17 -51.48 14.72
C CYS A 14 38.80 -52.97 14.83
N VAL A 15 38.82 -53.69 13.72
CA VAL A 15 38.75 -55.15 13.72
C VAL A 15 40.19 -55.66 13.61
N TYR A 16 40.67 -56.32 14.67
CA TYR A 16 41.91 -57.09 14.70
C TYR A 16 41.77 -58.31 13.77
N MET A 17 42.71 -58.50 12.87
CA MET A 17 42.90 -59.76 12.14
C MET A 17 44.15 -60.45 12.68
N GLN A 18 43.92 -61.49 13.48
CA GLN A 18 44.88 -62.49 13.92
C GLN A 18 44.77 -63.66 12.94
N GLY A 19 45.88 -64.16 12.38
CA GLY A 19 45.80 -65.35 11.53
C GLY A 19 47.10 -65.77 10.85
N PHE A 20 47.84 -66.63 11.55
CA PHE A 20 48.59 -67.79 11.04
C PHE A 20 49.54 -67.63 9.83
N PHE A 21 50.84 -67.64 10.12
CA PHE A 21 51.89 -68.11 9.21
C PHE A 21 51.90 -69.64 9.19
N LEU A 22 51.64 -70.27 8.04
CA LEU A 22 52.04 -71.64 7.74
C LEU A 22 53.02 -71.59 6.57
N THR A 23 54.29 -71.86 6.86
CA THR A 23 55.31 -72.12 5.85
C THR A 23 55.18 -73.57 5.40
N THR A 24 54.80 -73.78 4.14
CA THR A 24 54.95 -75.08 3.47
C THR A 24 55.87 -74.85 2.27
N THR A 25 57.07 -75.41 2.38
CA THR A 25 58.01 -75.65 1.29
C THR A 25 57.53 -76.89 0.54
N ASP A 26 57.09 -76.73 -0.69
CA ASP A 26 56.92 -77.86 -1.61
C ASP A 26 57.09 -77.37 -3.05
N ASP A 27 58.28 -77.62 -3.61
CA ASP A 27 58.64 -77.33 -5.00
C ASP A 27 58.04 -78.42 -5.91
N GLY A 28 56.77 -78.24 -6.28
CA GLY A 28 56.07 -79.04 -7.30
C GLY A 28 56.02 -78.30 -8.65
N PRO A 29 56.15 -78.99 -9.79
CA PRO A 29 56.16 -78.36 -11.11
C PRO A 29 54.84 -77.63 -11.38
N LEU A 30 54.97 -76.36 -11.77
CA LEU A 30 53.90 -75.40 -12.05
C LEU A 30 52.77 -76.01 -12.90
N ASN A 31 51.65 -76.26 -12.22
CA ASN A 31 50.43 -76.83 -12.77
C ASN A 31 49.70 -75.81 -13.65
N ALA A 32 49.31 -76.22 -14.86
CA ALA A 32 48.50 -75.45 -15.79
C ALA A 32 47.14 -74.96 -15.21
N SER A 33 46.71 -75.47 -14.05
CA SER A 33 45.49 -75.06 -13.33
C SER A 33 45.56 -73.65 -12.73
N GLU A 34 46.75 -73.09 -12.46
CA GLU A 34 46.87 -71.70 -11.97
C GLU A 34 46.59 -70.67 -13.08
N SER A 35 46.87 -71.02 -14.34
CA SER A 35 46.65 -70.12 -15.48
C SER A 35 45.16 -69.84 -15.76
N LEU A 36 44.30 -70.84 -15.60
CA LEU A 36 42.84 -70.71 -15.74
C LEU A 36 42.21 -69.94 -14.56
N SER A 37 42.83 -69.96 -13.38
CA SER A 37 42.38 -69.21 -12.22
C SER A 37 42.57 -67.69 -12.41
N LEU A 38 43.67 -67.28 -13.05
CA LEU A 38 43.96 -65.87 -13.32
C LEU A 38 43.00 -65.24 -14.33
N THR A 39 42.62 -65.96 -15.40
CA THR A 39 41.67 -65.43 -16.39
C THR A 39 40.28 -65.18 -15.79
N VAL A 40 39.80 -66.10 -14.95
CA VAL A 40 38.51 -65.94 -14.26
C VAL A 40 38.55 -64.79 -13.25
N GLN A 41 39.66 -64.60 -12.55
CA GLN A 41 39.83 -63.48 -11.62
C GLN A 41 39.84 -62.13 -12.35
N ASP A 42 40.48 -62.03 -13.51
CA ASP A 42 40.51 -60.81 -14.30
C ASP A 42 39.15 -60.49 -14.94
N GLU A 43 38.40 -61.49 -15.41
CA GLU A 43 37.01 -61.31 -15.86
C GLU A 43 36.11 -60.80 -14.72
N LEU A 44 36.22 -61.36 -13.51
CA LEU A 44 35.44 -60.91 -12.36
C LEU A 44 35.78 -59.46 -11.98
N ARG A 45 37.07 -59.09 -12.02
CA ARG A 45 37.52 -57.71 -11.79
C ARG A 45 36.97 -56.75 -12.85
N ASP A 46 36.93 -57.16 -14.11
CA ASP A 46 36.37 -56.37 -15.20
C ASP A 46 34.86 -56.18 -15.05
N VAL A 47 34.11 -57.24 -14.73
CA VAL A 47 32.66 -57.16 -14.45
C VAL A 47 32.38 -56.26 -13.24
N THR A 48 33.18 -56.37 -12.18
CA THR A 48 33.05 -55.53 -10.99
C THR A 48 33.32 -54.07 -11.31
N ARG A 49 34.35 -53.78 -12.12
CA ARG A 49 34.69 -52.43 -12.59
C ARG A 49 33.55 -51.83 -13.41
N LYS A 50 33.06 -52.56 -14.42
CA LYS A 50 31.92 -52.15 -15.27
C LYS A 50 30.66 -51.92 -14.45
N THR A 51 30.41 -52.75 -13.43
CA THR A 51 29.25 -52.61 -12.54
C THR A 51 29.37 -51.34 -11.68
N LEU A 52 30.56 -51.06 -11.13
CA LEU A 52 30.83 -49.85 -10.37
C LEU A 52 30.72 -48.58 -11.24
N GLU A 53 31.19 -48.62 -12.47
CA GLU A 53 31.05 -47.54 -13.45
C GLU A 53 29.58 -47.26 -13.75
N ARG A 54 28.79 -48.29 -14.07
CA ARG A 54 27.33 -48.17 -14.24
C ARG A 54 26.66 -47.58 -12.99
N GLN A 55 27.09 -47.99 -11.80
CA GLN A 55 26.53 -47.46 -10.55
C GLN A 55 26.89 -45.98 -10.33
N ARG A 56 28.10 -45.56 -10.70
CA ARG A 56 28.52 -44.15 -10.65
C ARG A 56 27.74 -43.30 -11.64
N GLU A 57 27.56 -43.80 -12.87
CA GLU A 57 26.77 -43.13 -13.91
C GLU A 57 25.31 -42.97 -13.46
N LEU A 58 24.68 -44.03 -12.94
CA LEU A 58 23.32 -43.98 -12.43
C LEU A 58 23.16 -42.98 -11.27
N ASN A 59 24.14 -42.90 -10.36
CA ASN A 59 24.15 -41.91 -9.30
C ASN A 59 24.35 -40.47 -9.82
N SER A 60 25.15 -40.28 -10.88
CA SER A 60 25.32 -38.99 -11.55
C SER A 60 24.00 -38.52 -12.15
N LEU A 61 23.34 -39.39 -12.93
CA LEU A 61 22.03 -39.10 -13.54
C LEU A 61 20.96 -38.81 -12.49
N ARG A 62 20.92 -39.55 -11.38
CA ARG A 62 19.99 -39.26 -10.27
C ARG A 62 20.20 -37.87 -9.67
N ARG A 63 21.45 -37.44 -9.50
CA ARG A 63 21.77 -36.08 -9.00
C ARG A 63 21.41 -35.01 -10.02
N GLU A 64 21.53 -35.29 -11.30
CA GLU A 64 21.14 -34.38 -12.37
C GLU A 64 19.62 -34.22 -12.44
N VAL A 65 18.86 -35.32 -12.46
CA VAL A 65 17.39 -35.30 -12.40
C VAL A 65 16.90 -34.58 -11.14
N ALA A 66 17.55 -34.79 -9.99
CA ALA A 66 17.21 -34.07 -8.76
C ALA A 66 17.44 -32.56 -8.87
N ARG A 67 18.56 -32.14 -9.50
CA ARG A 67 18.86 -30.72 -9.75
C ARG A 67 17.84 -30.08 -10.69
N GLU A 68 17.47 -30.75 -11.77
CA GLU A 68 16.47 -30.25 -12.72
C GLU A 68 15.08 -30.17 -12.07
N ARG A 69 14.67 -31.17 -11.28
CA ARG A 69 13.43 -31.10 -10.50
C ARG A 69 13.44 -29.94 -9.50
N ALA A 70 14.57 -29.69 -8.82
CA ALA A 70 14.69 -28.57 -7.90
C ALA A 70 14.59 -27.22 -8.61
N ARG A 71 15.19 -27.08 -9.81
CA ARG A 71 15.08 -25.88 -10.65
C ARG A 71 13.64 -25.63 -11.07
N ALA A 72 12.98 -26.63 -11.67
CA ALA A 72 11.60 -26.53 -12.11
C ALA A 72 10.63 -26.21 -10.95
N ASN A 73 10.78 -26.87 -9.80
CA ASN A 73 9.96 -26.58 -8.62
C ASN A 73 10.17 -25.14 -8.11
N THR A 74 11.42 -24.66 -8.13
CA THR A 74 11.75 -23.29 -7.73
C THR A 74 11.05 -22.27 -8.64
N GLU A 75 11.07 -22.49 -9.96
CA GLU A 75 10.42 -21.63 -10.94
C GLU A 75 8.89 -21.59 -10.77
N VAL A 76 8.27 -22.75 -10.52
CA VAL A 76 6.83 -22.84 -10.21
C VAL A 76 6.49 -22.06 -8.93
N LEU A 77 7.30 -22.17 -7.88
CA LEU A 77 7.08 -21.41 -6.65
C LEU A 77 7.23 -19.90 -6.85
N TYR A 78 8.21 -19.47 -7.66
CA TYR A 78 8.37 -18.05 -7.99
C TYR A 78 7.19 -17.50 -8.78
N SER A 79 6.72 -18.23 -9.80
CA SER A 79 5.56 -17.81 -10.60
C SER A 79 4.29 -17.75 -9.77
N LEU A 80 4.04 -18.72 -8.89
CA LEU A 80 2.90 -18.72 -7.97
C LEU A 80 2.95 -17.52 -7.01
N ARG A 81 4.10 -17.26 -6.37
CA ARG A 81 4.27 -16.10 -5.48
C ARG A 81 4.12 -14.78 -6.21
N ALA A 82 4.58 -14.70 -7.46
CA ALA A 82 4.39 -13.51 -8.29
C ALA A 82 2.91 -13.27 -8.61
N ALA A 83 2.15 -14.33 -8.93
CA ALA A 83 0.71 -14.27 -9.15
C ALA A 83 -0.04 -13.86 -7.88
N ASP A 84 0.31 -14.44 -6.73
CA ASP A 84 -0.26 -14.06 -5.43
C ASP A 84 0.03 -12.59 -5.09
N ALA A 85 1.28 -12.15 -5.26
CA ALA A 85 1.65 -10.76 -5.04
C ALA A 85 0.91 -9.80 -5.99
N ALA A 86 0.71 -10.18 -7.25
CA ALA A 86 -0.09 -9.42 -8.20
C ALA A 86 -1.57 -9.37 -7.78
N SER A 87 -2.15 -10.48 -7.33
CA SER A 87 -3.52 -10.56 -6.82
C SER A 87 -3.73 -9.69 -5.58
N ILE A 88 -2.79 -9.75 -4.63
CA ILE A 88 -2.79 -8.91 -3.42
C ILE A 88 -2.72 -7.43 -3.78
N ARG A 89 -1.83 -7.04 -4.71
CA ARG A 89 -1.74 -5.65 -5.19
C ARG A 89 -3.02 -5.20 -5.88
N ALA A 90 -3.58 -6.03 -6.76
CA ALA A 90 -4.85 -5.72 -7.43
C ALA A 90 -6.01 -5.58 -6.44
N ALA A 91 -6.06 -6.42 -5.40
CA ALA A 91 -7.03 -6.30 -4.32
C ALA A 91 -6.83 -5.00 -3.52
N ALA A 92 -5.59 -4.62 -3.22
CA ALA A 92 -5.27 -3.37 -2.54
C ALA A 92 -5.64 -2.15 -3.40
N ASP A 93 -5.37 -2.18 -4.70
CA ASP A 93 -5.75 -1.11 -5.64
C ASP A 93 -7.26 -0.97 -5.78
N ARG A 94 -8.00 -2.09 -5.79
CA ARG A 94 -9.48 -2.09 -5.76
C ARG A 94 -10.02 -1.48 -4.47
N ARG A 95 -9.40 -1.77 -3.31
CA ARG A 95 -9.77 -1.17 -2.02
C ARG A 95 -9.50 0.33 -2.00
N ARG A 96 -8.34 0.75 -2.51
CA ARG A 96 -7.94 2.16 -2.62
C ARG A 96 -8.72 2.94 -3.69
N GLY A 97 -9.66 2.33 -4.41
CA GLY A 97 -10.47 3.03 -5.42
C GLY A 97 -9.67 3.51 -6.64
N LYS A 98 -8.48 2.96 -6.90
CA LYS A 98 -7.61 3.38 -8.02
C LYS A 98 -8.28 3.14 -9.38
N GLY A 99 -9.09 2.09 -9.50
CA GLY A 99 -9.92 1.85 -10.68
C GLY A 99 -11.01 2.91 -10.87
N ASP A 100 -11.57 3.44 -9.78
CA ASP A 100 -12.56 4.54 -9.86
C ASP A 100 -11.87 5.82 -10.33
N ALA A 101 -10.64 6.10 -9.88
CA ALA A 101 -9.86 7.25 -10.33
C ALA A 101 -9.62 7.23 -11.85
N LEU A 102 -9.14 6.09 -12.39
CA LEU A 102 -8.90 5.95 -13.84
C LEU A 102 -10.18 6.13 -14.66
N ARG A 103 -11.31 5.60 -14.18
CA ARG A 103 -12.62 5.80 -14.82
C ARG A 103 -13.04 7.27 -14.84
N LEU A 104 -12.79 7.99 -13.74
CA LEU A 104 -13.23 9.38 -13.56
C LEU A 104 -12.36 10.40 -14.28
N VAL A 105 -11.12 10.06 -14.64
CA VAL A 105 -10.24 10.93 -15.45
C VAL A 105 -10.90 11.33 -16.78
N GLN A 106 -11.72 10.45 -17.36
CA GLN A 106 -12.40 10.69 -18.63
C GLN A 106 -13.68 11.55 -18.49
N VAL A 107 -14.16 11.78 -17.27
CA VAL A 107 -15.38 12.56 -17.03
C VAL A 107 -15.01 14.04 -17.06
N ALA A 108 -15.78 14.86 -17.79
CA ALA A 108 -15.61 16.30 -17.77
C ALA A 108 -15.91 16.86 -16.37
N PRO A 109 -15.12 17.80 -15.84
CA PRO A 109 -15.41 18.42 -14.56
C PRO A 109 -16.75 19.17 -14.64
N GLU A 110 -17.50 19.13 -13.53
CA GLU A 110 -18.76 19.88 -13.41
C GLU A 110 -18.50 21.41 -13.47
N ASP A 111 -19.47 22.15 -14.01
CA ASP A 111 -19.44 23.61 -14.09
C ASP A 111 -19.27 24.26 -12.69
N PRO A 112 -18.47 25.33 -12.53
CA PRO A 112 -18.23 25.95 -11.24
C PRO A 112 -19.50 26.43 -10.50
N GLU A 113 -20.53 26.87 -11.22
CA GLU A 113 -21.80 27.29 -10.64
C GLU A 113 -22.58 26.07 -10.12
N ALA A 114 -22.62 24.98 -10.90
CA ALA A 114 -23.20 23.71 -10.48
C ALA A 114 -22.46 23.12 -9.26
N VAL A 115 -21.13 23.21 -9.21
CA VAL A 115 -20.33 22.80 -8.04
C VAL A 115 -20.70 23.63 -6.81
N ALA A 116 -20.90 24.94 -6.96
CA ALA A 116 -21.33 25.81 -5.87
C ALA A 116 -22.76 25.45 -5.38
N HIS A 117 -23.67 25.17 -6.30
CA HIS A 117 -25.01 24.70 -6.00
C HIS A 117 -25.01 23.37 -5.23
N GLN A 118 -24.26 22.37 -5.70
CA GLN A 118 -24.11 21.07 -5.03
C GLN A 118 -23.46 21.21 -3.65
N SER A 119 -22.45 22.08 -3.51
CA SER A 119 -21.87 22.43 -2.21
C SER A 119 -22.94 22.99 -1.25
N SER A 120 -23.93 23.73 -1.76
CA SER A 120 -25.01 24.31 -0.94
C SER A 120 -25.97 23.23 -0.47
N ILE A 121 -26.37 22.31 -1.37
CA ILE A 121 -27.21 21.16 -1.02
C ILE A 121 -26.53 20.35 0.10
N ILE A 122 -25.25 20.05 -0.07
CA ILE A 122 -24.48 19.25 0.90
C ILE A 122 -24.36 19.98 2.25
N ASN A 123 -24.07 21.29 2.25
CA ASN A 123 -24.01 22.08 3.48
C ASN A 123 -25.37 22.19 4.19
N GLU A 124 -26.46 22.30 3.43
CA GLU A 124 -27.81 22.34 3.99
C GLU A 124 -28.19 21.00 4.63
N ARG A 125 -27.93 19.89 3.95
CA ARG A 125 -28.12 18.55 4.53
C ARG A 125 -27.30 18.34 5.80
N LEU A 126 -26.06 18.83 5.82
CA LEU A 126 -25.22 18.79 7.01
C LEU A 126 -25.78 19.62 8.17
N ARG A 127 -26.28 20.81 7.88
CA ARG A 127 -26.93 21.66 8.89
C ARG A 127 -28.15 20.96 9.50
N GLN A 128 -28.95 20.29 8.67
CA GLN A 128 -30.10 19.52 9.13
C GLN A 128 -29.69 18.33 10.01
N SER A 129 -28.59 17.64 9.69
CA SER A 129 -28.09 16.53 10.50
C SER A 129 -27.41 16.97 11.81
N CYS A 130 -26.78 18.13 11.84
CA CYS A 130 -25.98 18.60 12.98
C CYS A 130 -26.67 19.64 13.87
N GLY A 131 -27.80 20.22 13.44
CA GLY A 131 -28.57 21.22 14.20
C GLY A 131 -27.94 22.63 14.26
N ALA A 132 -26.74 22.83 13.73
CA ALA A 132 -26.04 24.12 13.67
C ALA A 132 -25.38 24.33 12.30
N ALA A 133 -25.04 25.59 11.97
CA ALA A 133 -24.33 25.89 10.74
C ALA A 133 -22.91 25.28 10.78
N PRO A 134 -22.59 24.31 9.89
CA PRO A 134 -21.34 23.57 10.00
C PRO A 134 -20.16 24.48 9.71
N GLY A 135 -19.25 24.56 10.68
CA GLY A 135 -17.99 25.28 10.56
C GLY A 135 -16.86 24.38 10.02
N PRO A 136 -15.65 24.94 9.83
CA PRO A 136 -14.48 24.19 9.40
C PRO A 136 -14.12 23.02 10.33
N ALA A 137 -14.43 23.14 11.63
CA ALA A 137 -14.25 22.07 12.61
C ALA A 137 -15.20 20.90 12.33
N ASP A 138 -16.47 21.19 12.04
CA ASP A 138 -17.48 20.16 11.75
C ASP A 138 -17.15 19.42 10.46
N TRP A 139 -16.71 20.13 9.42
CA TRP A 139 -16.25 19.49 8.18
C TRP A 139 -15.04 18.57 8.42
N LYS A 140 -14.12 18.98 9.29
CA LYS A 140 -12.98 18.15 9.69
C LYS A 140 -13.45 16.92 10.47
N VAL A 141 -14.42 17.05 11.36
CA VAL A 141 -15.01 15.91 12.07
C VAL A 141 -15.71 14.97 11.09
N LEU A 142 -16.52 15.46 10.15
CA LEU A 142 -17.16 14.62 9.13
C LEU A 142 -16.15 13.90 8.24
N PHE A 143 -15.09 14.61 7.84
CA PHE A 143 -14.04 14.09 6.99
C PHE A 143 -13.16 13.05 7.72
N CYS A 144 -12.78 13.31 8.98
CA CYS A 144 -11.87 12.44 9.75
C CYS A 144 -12.60 11.34 10.53
N ALA A 145 -13.77 11.65 11.10
CA ALA A 145 -14.55 10.72 11.91
C ALA A 145 -15.44 9.80 11.05
N GLY A 146 -15.30 9.86 9.72
CA GLY A 146 -15.88 8.97 8.72
C GLY A 146 -16.93 8.02 9.29
N LEU A 147 -18.18 8.47 9.33
CA LEU A 147 -19.35 7.67 9.70
C LEU A 147 -19.44 7.18 11.16
N ARG A 148 -18.88 7.89 12.15
CA ARG A 148 -19.31 7.77 13.55
C ARG A 148 -20.34 8.84 13.93
N LEU A 149 -21.34 9.09 13.09
CA LEU A 149 -22.53 9.76 13.62
C LEU A 149 -23.28 8.71 14.46
N PRO A 150 -23.48 8.95 15.77
CA PRO A 150 -24.35 8.11 16.57
C PRO A 150 -25.78 8.33 16.05
N HIS A 151 -26.23 7.46 15.16
CA HIS A 151 -27.65 7.38 14.91
C HIS A 151 -28.27 6.73 16.15
N ALA A 152 -29.14 7.44 16.86
CA ALA A 152 -29.63 7.06 18.18
C ALA A 152 -30.29 5.67 18.21
N ASP A 153 -30.80 5.19 17.07
CA ASP A 153 -31.61 3.97 17.00
C ASP A 153 -31.11 2.91 16.00
N ALA A 154 -29.98 3.13 15.31
CA ALA A 154 -29.46 2.17 14.34
C ALA A 154 -28.22 1.45 14.89
N ALA A 155 -28.24 0.11 14.86
CA ALA A 155 -27.10 -0.73 15.21
C ALA A 155 -25.81 -0.15 14.58
N PRO A 156 -24.69 -0.09 15.33
CA PRO A 156 -23.48 0.55 14.86
C PRO A 156 -23.06 -0.10 13.55
N VAL A 157 -23.28 0.62 12.45
CA VAL A 157 -22.72 0.25 11.16
C VAL A 157 -21.23 0.39 11.36
N ARG A 158 -20.56 -0.70 11.75
CA ARG A 158 -19.10 -0.81 11.77
C ARG A 158 -18.67 -0.62 10.32
N CYS A 159 -18.51 0.64 9.93
CA CYS A 159 -17.75 1.01 8.76
C CYS A 159 -16.32 0.64 9.12
N SER A 160 -15.94 -0.60 8.79
CA SER A 160 -14.59 -1.11 8.96
C SER A 160 -13.65 -0.17 8.22
N THR A 161 -13.10 0.81 8.95
CA THR A 161 -11.71 1.23 8.91
C THR A 161 -11.04 1.14 7.54
N GLU A 162 -11.52 1.89 6.57
CA GLU A 162 -10.71 2.22 5.38
C GLU A 162 -10.70 3.72 5.07
N SER A 163 -11.38 4.58 5.86
CA SER A 163 -11.01 6.00 5.89
C SER A 163 -9.61 6.05 6.47
N GLY A 164 -8.61 6.16 5.61
CA GLY A 164 -7.22 6.04 6.02
C GLY A 164 -6.94 7.06 7.11
N ALA A 165 -6.17 6.64 8.11
CA ALA A 165 -5.61 7.56 9.10
C ALA A 165 -4.76 8.67 8.44
N ASP A 166 -4.55 8.61 7.13
CA ASP A 166 -3.82 9.55 6.28
C ASP A 166 -4.63 10.80 5.89
N GLY A 167 -5.91 10.89 6.27
CA GLY A 167 -6.71 12.09 5.99
C GLY A 167 -7.01 12.27 4.49
N ARG A 168 -7.25 11.16 3.80
CA ARG A 168 -7.66 11.12 2.39
C ARG A 168 -9.06 10.53 2.27
N LEU A 169 -9.88 11.15 1.44
CA LEU A 169 -11.22 10.68 1.12
C LEU A 169 -11.20 10.10 -0.30
N PHE A 170 -11.49 8.82 -0.47
CA PHE A 170 -11.60 8.16 -1.78
C PHE A 170 -13.01 8.27 -2.36
N TYR A 171 -13.16 8.08 -3.68
CA TYR A 171 -14.43 8.25 -4.38
C TYR A 171 -15.59 7.46 -3.74
N ARG A 172 -15.36 6.19 -3.42
CA ARG A 172 -16.38 5.34 -2.74
C ARG A 172 -16.78 5.88 -1.37
N GLN A 173 -15.83 6.44 -0.64
CA GLN A 173 -16.07 7.02 0.68
C GLN A 173 -16.85 8.32 0.57
N PHE A 174 -16.56 9.14 -0.44
CA PHE A 174 -17.32 10.33 -0.75
C PHE A 174 -18.77 9.99 -1.16
N VAL A 175 -18.98 9.02 -2.04
CA VAL A 175 -20.33 8.53 -2.37
C VAL A 175 -21.05 8.05 -1.11
N ARG A 176 -20.38 7.24 -0.27
CA ARG A 176 -20.96 6.75 0.98
C ARG A 176 -21.28 7.88 1.95
N LEU A 177 -20.42 8.90 2.06
CA LEU A 177 -20.69 10.10 2.84
C LEU A 177 -21.99 10.76 2.37
N LEU A 178 -22.13 11.02 1.07
CA LEU A 178 -23.32 11.67 0.53
C LEU A 178 -24.59 10.82 0.68
N ARG A 179 -24.51 9.51 0.40
CA ARG A 179 -25.69 8.62 0.39
C ARG A 179 -26.09 8.10 1.76
N ALA A 180 -25.12 7.65 2.55
CA ALA A 180 -25.39 6.94 3.80
C ALA A 180 -25.36 7.87 5.02
N VAL A 181 -24.61 8.98 4.96
CA VAL A 181 -24.53 9.95 6.09
C VAL A 181 -25.48 11.11 5.86
N LEU A 182 -25.47 11.69 4.65
CA LEU A 182 -26.27 12.89 4.35
C LEU A 182 -27.63 12.57 3.73
N HIS A 183 -27.90 11.28 3.48
CA HIS A 183 -29.14 10.80 2.86
C HIS A 183 -29.52 11.52 1.56
N ILE A 184 -28.53 11.99 0.79
CA ILE A 184 -28.77 12.63 -0.52
C ILE A 184 -29.18 11.52 -1.49
N SER A 185 -30.38 11.60 -2.04
CA SER A 185 -30.94 10.54 -2.88
C SER A 185 -30.34 10.55 -4.30
N PRO A 186 -30.31 9.41 -5.02
CA PRO A 186 -29.87 9.38 -6.41
C PRO A 186 -30.67 10.30 -7.34
N ALA A 187 -31.88 10.68 -6.96
CA ALA A 187 -32.70 11.64 -7.69
C ALA A 187 -32.18 13.09 -7.52
N GLU A 188 -31.74 13.46 -6.33
CA GLU A 188 -31.22 14.80 -6.05
C GLU A 188 -29.83 15.06 -6.64
N LEU A 189 -28.99 14.03 -6.64
CA LEU A 189 -27.65 14.10 -7.21
C LEU A 189 -27.35 12.83 -7.98
N PRO A 190 -27.72 12.75 -9.28
CA PRO A 190 -27.48 11.57 -10.11
C PRO A 190 -26.01 11.16 -10.17
N ARG A 191 -25.78 9.88 -10.49
CA ARG A 191 -24.42 9.31 -10.56
C ARG A 191 -23.48 10.08 -11.51
N PRO A 192 -23.89 10.51 -12.72
CA PRO A 192 -23.03 11.29 -13.60
C PRO A 192 -22.61 12.64 -13.01
N GLN A 193 -23.52 13.33 -12.33
CA GLN A 193 -23.22 14.59 -11.64
C GLN A 193 -22.29 14.38 -10.45
N LEU A 194 -22.45 13.26 -9.72
CA LEU A 194 -21.54 12.92 -8.62
C LEU A 194 -20.12 12.64 -9.16
N ASP A 195 -20.01 11.95 -10.30
CA ASP A 195 -18.74 11.71 -11.00
C ASP A 195 -18.07 13.02 -11.45
N ALA A 196 -18.84 13.93 -12.05
CA ALA A 196 -18.35 15.24 -12.50
C ALA A 196 -18.00 16.18 -11.34
N LEU A 197 -18.80 16.16 -10.26
CA LEU A 197 -18.52 16.86 -9.00
C LEU A 197 -17.22 16.36 -8.37
N TRP A 198 -17.05 15.04 -8.29
CA TRP A 198 -15.81 14.46 -7.80
C TRP A 198 -14.62 14.97 -8.62
N ARG A 199 -14.73 14.94 -9.95
CA ARG A 199 -13.67 15.41 -10.84
C ARG A 199 -13.37 16.90 -10.67
N ALA A 200 -14.39 17.72 -10.40
CA ALA A 200 -14.24 19.14 -10.14
C ALA A 200 -13.52 19.44 -8.81
N ILE A 201 -13.62 18.54 -7.82
CA ILE A 201 -12.93 18.65 -6.54
C ILE A 201 -11.50 18.07 -6.62
N ASP A 202 -11.34 16.87 -7.21
CA ASP A 202 -10.05 16.22 -7.46
C ASP A 202 -9.46 16.67 -8.81
N GLN A 203 -9.08 17.95 -8.88
CA GLN A 203 -8.55 18.58 -10.10
C GLN A 203 -7.27 17.89 -10.58
N ASP A 204 -6.45 17.44 -9.64
CA ASP A 204 -5.16 16.78 -9.86
C ASP A 204 -5.29 15.30 -10.27
N ALA A 205 -6.52 14.75 -10.27
CA ALA A 205 -6.81 13.35 -10.58
C ALA A 205 -5.97 12.35 -9.76
N LEU A 206 -5.73 12.67 -8.48
CA LEU A 206 -4.95 11.81 -7.59
C LEU A 206 -5.73 10.56 -7.15
N GLY A 207 -7.04 10.54 -7.39
CA GLY A 207 -7.94 9.47 -6.99
C GLY A 207 -8.38 9.57 -5.52
N PHE A 208 -8.02 10.65 -4.83
CA PHE A 208 -8.45 10.97 -3.49
C PHE A 208 -8.55 12.48 -3.31
N ILE A 209 -9.45 12.90 -2.44
CA ILE A 209 -9.63 14.30 -2.03
C ILE A 209 -8.95 14.48 -0.68
N SER A 210 -8.06 15.46 -0.60
CA SER A 210 -7.47 15.90 0.67
C SER A 210 -8.47 16.70 1.51
N ARG A 211 -8.23 16.78 2.83
CA ARG A 211 -9.02 17.65 3.72
C ARG A 211 -9.11 19.09 3.21
N GLY A 212 -8.01 19.63 2.66
CA GLY A 212 -7.95 20.99 2.13
C GLY A 212 -8.88 21.21 0.94
N GLN A 213 -8.86 20.28 -0.02
CA GLN A 213 -9.75 20.30 -1.18
C GLN A 213 -11.21 20.16 -0.77
N PHE A 214 -11.53 19.23 0.14
CA PHE A 214 -12.89 19.06 0.65
C PHE A 214 -13.40 20.32 1.38
N CYS A 215 -12.63 20.87 2.31
CA CYS A 215 -13.00 22.13 2.99
C CYS A 215 -13.06 23.32 2.01
N GLY A 216 -12.25 23.33 0.96
CA GLY A 216 -12.33 24.29 -0.13
C GLY A 216 -13.66 24.20 -0.87
N PHE A 217 -14.06 22.99 -1.24
CA PHE A 217 -15.35 22.70 -1.85
C PHE A 217 -16.53 23.13 -0.96
N MET A 218 -16.53 22.78 0.32
CA MET A 218 -17.59 23.17 1.27
C MET A 218 -17.70 24.69 1.44
N ARG A 219 -16.59 25.40 1.29
CA ARG A 219 -16.58 26.87 1.31
C ARG A 219 -17.14 27.52 0.05
N ARG A 220 -17.29 26.81 -1.07
CA ARG A 220 -17.82 27.38 -2.31
C ARG A 220 -19.29 27.80 -2.16
N ALA A 221 -20.10 26.99 -1.48
CA ALA A 221 -21.46 27.42 -1.12
C ALA A 221 -21.50 28.48 -0.03
N ALA A 222 -20.53 28.45 0.89
CA ALA A 222 -20.32 29.58 1.80
C ALA A 222 -19.81 30.83 1.06
N GLY A 223 -19.47 30.75 -0.23
CA GLY A 223 -18.85 31.79 -1.06
C GLY A 223 -19.68 33.06 -1.23
N THR A 224 -20.99 33.03 -1.00
CA THR A 224 -21.80 34.25 -0.84
C THR A 224 -21.48 34.96 0.49
N ALA A 225 -21.27 34.22 1.57
CA ALA A 225 -20.85 34.75 2.87
C ALA A 225 -19.32 34.99 2.96
N GLY A 226 -18.51 34.22 2.25
CA GLY A 226 -17.05 34.27 2.25
C GLY A 226 -16.51 35.41 1.38
N ALA A 227 -17.09 35.64 0.20
CA ALA A 227 -16.80 36.84 -0.57
C ALA A 227 -17.23 38.10 0.20
N ARG A 228 -18.38 38.05 0.89
CA ARG A 228 -18.81 39.13 1.80
C ARG A 228 -17.84 39.35 2.95
N ARG A 229 -17.31 38.30 3.60
CA ARG A 229 -16.30 38.42 4.66
C ARG A 229 -14.96 38.94 4.16
N ARG A 230 -14.52 38.55 2.94
CA ARG A 230 -13.30 39.09 2.32
C ARG A 230 -13.46 40.57 1.98
N ARG A 231 -14.58 40.95 1.33
CA ARG A 231 -14.92 42.36 1.10
C ARG A 231 -14.94 43.16 2.40
N LEU A 232 -15.59 42.66 3.46
CA LEU A 232 -15.60 43.32 4.77
C LEU A 232 -14.21 43.39 5.42
N ALA A 233 -13.34 42.40 5.22
CA ALA A 233 -11.98 42.43 5.74
C ALA A 233 -11.10 43.42 4.96
N GLU A 234 -11.24 43.47 3.64
CA GLU A 234 -10.59 44.44 2.76
C GLU A 234 -11.04 45.88 3.09
N GLU A 235 -12.35 46.10 3.27
CA GLU A 235 -12.90 47.39 3.73
C GLU A 235 -12.36 47.80 5.11
N ARG A 236 -12.25 46.85 6.06
CA ARG A 236 -11.65 47.13 7.37
C ARG A 236 -10.18 47.47 7.27
N HIS A 237 -9.43 46.78 6.40
CA HIS A 237 -8.01 47.07 6.16
C HIS A 237 -7.84 48.47 5.58
N ALA A 238 -8.61 48.81 4.53
CA ALA A 238 -8.59 50.14 3.92
C ALA A 238 -8.91 51.25 4.94
N ARG A 239 -9.90 51.06 5.82
CA ARG A 239 -10.21 52.01 6.90
C ARG A 239 -9.10 52.15 7.93
N LEU A 240 -8.35 51.08 8.22
CA LEU A 240 -7.22 51.13 9.14
C LEU A 240 -6.05 51.88 8.51
N GLU A 241 -5.77 51.63 7.23
CA GLU A 241 -4.74 52.36 6.48
C GLU A 241 -5.05 53.86 6.41
N GLU A 242 -6.31 54.23 6.17
CA GLU A 242 -6.75 55.63 6.20
C GLU A 242 -6.52 56.28 7.58
N ARG A 243 -6.86 55.57 8.66
CA ARG A 243 -6.61 56.06 10.03
C ARG A 243 -5.13 56.21 10.36
N VAL A 244 -4.30 55.27 9.90
CA VAL A 244 -2.84 55.35 10.09
C VAL A 244 -2.28 56.52 9.30
N ALA A 245 -2.72 56.72 8.05
CA ALA A 245 -2.30 57.86 7.23
C ALA A 245 -2.69 59.20 7.86
N ALA A 246 -3.92 59.33 8.38
CA ALA A 246 -4.40 60.53 9.06
C ALA A 246 -3.58 60.83 10.34
N TYR A 247 -3.26 59.79 11.12
CA TYR A 247 -2.43 59.93 12.31
C TYR A 247 -1.02 60.42 11.96
N VAL A 248 -0.38 59.82 10.94
CA VAL A 248 0.96 60.23 10.48
C VAL A 248 0.96 61.66 9.94
N ALA A 249 -0.11 62.10 9.26
CA ALA A 249 -0.24 63.47 8.79
C ALA A 249 -0.32 64.49 9.94
N ALA A 250 -1.13 64.20 10.96
CA ALA A 250 -1.26 65.06 12.14
C ALA A 250 0.05 65.20 12.92
N GLU A 251 0.78 64.10 13.10
CA GLU A 251 2.07 64.11 13.80
C GLU A 251 3.13 64.90 13.03
N ARG A 252 3.07 64.88 11.68
CA ARG A 252 3.94 65.71 10.84
C ARG A 252 3.61 67.20 10.98
N GLU A 253 2.34 67.59 10.98
CA GLU A 253 1.93 68.99 11.19
C GLU A 253 2.34 69.51 12.57
N GLU A 254 2.24 68.69 13.61
CA GLU A 254 2.69 69.04 14.96
C GLU A 254 4.21 69.29 15.01
N LEU A 255 5.00 68.43 14.35
CA LEU A 255 6.45 68.62 14.23
C LEU A 255 6.82 69.86 13.42
N GLU A 256 6.09 70.17 12.34
CA GLU A 256 6.29 71.39 11.55
C GLU A 256 5.95 72.64 12.38
N HIS A 257 4.85 72.64 13.13
CA HIS A 257 4.50 73.71 14.06
C HIS A 257 5.54 73.91 15.15
N ALA A 258 6.04 72.83 15.78
CA ALA A 258 7.08 72.91 16.79
C ALA A 258 8.38 73.51 16.22
N ARG A 259 8.75 73.14 14.99
CA ARG A 259 9.91 73.68 14.29
C ARG A 259 9.77 75.17 13.96
N CYS A 260 8.57 75.62 13.59
CA CYS A 260 8.28 77.04 13.40
C CYS A 260 8.30 77.83 14.72
N ALA A 261 7.82 77.25 15.82
CA ALA A 261 7.82 77.91 17.13
C ALA A 261 9.22 78.05 17.75
N SER A 262 10.17 77.21 17.33
CA SER A 262 11.57 77.27 17.80
C SER A 262 12.49 78.18 16.97
N SER A 263 12.00 78.76 15.88
CA SER A 263 12.75 79.67 14.99
C SER A 263 12.38 81.12 15.26
#